data_AF-A0A535L3N9-F1
#
_entry.id   AF-A0A535L3N9-F1
#
_cell.length_a   1.000
_cell.length_b   1.000
_cell.length_c   1.000
_cell.angle_alpha   90.00
_cell.angle_beta   90.00
_cell.angle_gamma   90.00
#
_symmetry.space_group_name_H-M   'P 1'
#
loop_
_entity.id
_entity.type
_entity.pdbx_description
1 polymer ?
#
loop_
_entity_poly.entity_id
_entity_poly.type
_entity_poly.pdbx_seq_one_letter_code
_entity_poly.pdbx_strand_id
1 'polypeptide(L)'
;RKKLMADLDSERYVELLERLVGAALDPATLPDADLAGVGTLPLLATGPWKRLRSAIRQLPDHATDPELHRIRILAKRARYAAEAVAPVAGAAAAAFAKAAARLQTVLGEHQDSVTAQAWLRGAKVSGRRAFAAGELIAMEHVAAADARAKWPKVWNNLNRKSLRSWMP
;
A
#
# COMPACT_ATOMS: atom_id res chain seq x y z
N ARG A 1 17.28 -11.19 -16.51
CA ARG A 1 16.62 -11.16 -17.84
C ARG A 1 16.32 -12.55 -18.38
N LYS A 2 17.30 -13.45 -18.61
CA LYS A 2 17.04 -14.82 -19.12
C LYS A 2 16.03 -15.64 -18.26
N LYS A 3 16.22 -15.67 -16.94
CA LYS A 3 15.28 -16.34 -16.01
C LYS A 3 13.86 -15.75 -16.09
N LEU A 4 13.74 -14.42 -16.09
CA LEU A 4 12.45 -13.75 -16.22
C LEU A 4 11.74 -14.14 -17.52
N MET A 5 12.45 -14.17 -18.66
CA MET A 5 11.87 -14.58 -19.93
C MET A 5 11.44 -16.06 -19.89
N ALA A 6 12.31 -16.95 -19.42
CA ALA A 6 11.94 -18.36 -19.26
C ALA A 6 10.72 -18.57 -18.34
N ASP A 7 10.58 -17.78 -17.28
CA ASP A 7 9.41 -17.84 -16.39
C ASP A 7 8.13 -17.32 -17.10
N LEU A 8 8.23 -16.25 -17.90
CA LEU A 8 7.10 -15.69 -18.66
C LEU A 8 6.72 -16.52 -19.90
N ASP A 9 7.65 -17.28 -20.46
CA ASP A 9 7.40 -18.20 -21.58
C ASP A 9 6.98 -19.60 -21.08
N SER A 10 6.93 -19.81 -19.76
CA SER A 10 6.58 -21.10 -19.18
C SER A 10 5.09 -21.41 -19.30
N GLU A 11 4.77 -22.69 -19.50
CA GLU A 11 3.39 -23.21 -19.51
C GLU A 11 2.62 -22.79 -18.26
N ARG A 12 3.25 -22.90 -17.08
CA ARG A 12 2.69 -22.44 -15.81
C ARG A 12 2.23 -20.97 -15.84
N TYR A 13 2.97 -20.09 -16.52
CA TYR A 13 2.61 -18.67 -16.61
C TYR A 13 1.41 -18.47 -17.56
N VAL A 14 1.40 -19.17 -18.69
CA VAL A 14 0.27 -19.15 -19.63
C VAL A 14 -1.01 -19.66 -18.97
N GLU A 15 -0.95 -20.81 -18.29
CA GLU A 15 -2.07 -21.37 -17.53
C GLU A 15 -2.60 -20.40 -16.45
N LEU A 16 -1.69 -19.69 -15.77
CA LEU A 16 -2.09 -18.66 -14.79
C LEU A 16 -2.86 -17.53 -15.48
N LEU A 17 -2.40 -17.06 -16.64
CA LEU A 17 -3.09 -16.01 -17.39
C LEU A 17 -4.47 -16.49 -17.87
N GLU A 18 -4.56 -17.70 -18.42
CA GLU A 18 -5.83 -18.27 -18.87
C GLU A 18 -6.85 -18.36 -17.73
N ARG A 19 -6.42 -18.81 -16.54
CA ARG A 19 -7.27 -18.86 -15.35
C ARG A 19 -7.71 -17.46 -14.88
N LEU A 20 -6.83 -16.47 -14.95
CA LEU A 20 -7.15 -15.09 -14.57
C LEU A 20 -8.11 -14.43 -15.56
N VAL A 21 -7.92 -14.66 -16.87
CA VAL A 21 -8.83 -14.18 -17.91
C VAL A 21 -10.19 -14.86 -17.79
N GLY A 22 -10.21 -16.18 -17.61
CA GLY A 22 -11.44 -16.94 -17.38
C GLY A 22 -12.21 -16.42 -16.16
N ALA A 23 -11.54 -16.22 -15.03
CA ALA A 23 -12.17 -15.68 -13.82
C ALA A 23 -12.63 -14.22 -13.94
N ALA A 24 -12.07 -13.44 -14.87
CA ALA A 24 -12.52 -12.08 -15.13
C ALA A 24 -13.76 -12.03 -16.03
N LEU A 25 -13.88 -12.99 -16.95
CA LEU A 25 -15.03 -13.13 -17.86
C LEU A 25 -16.22 -13.80 -17.20
N ASP A 26 -15.97 -14.86 -16.43
CA ASP A 26 -16.98 -15.62 -15.69
C ASP A 26 -16.54 -15.77 -14.22
N PRO A 27 -16.68 -14.70 -13.41
CA PRO A 27 -16.27 -14.73 -12.03
C PRO A 27 -17.12 -15.72 -11.24
N ALA A 28 -16.46 -16.60 -10.49
CA ALA A 28 -17.13 -17.44 -9.50
C ALA A 28 -17.66 -16.58 -8.35
N THR A 29 -18.92 -16.19 -8.43
CA THR A 29 -19.59 -15.32 -7.47
C THR A 29 -20.38 -16.10 -6.42
N LEU A 30 -20.72 -15.42 -5.33
CA LEU A 30 -21.69 -15.93 -4.36
C LEU A 30 -23.12 -15.69 -4.89
N PRO A 31 -24.13 -16.45 -4.41
CA PRO A 31 -25.52 -16.31 -4.86
C PRO A 31 -26.07 -14.88 -4.82
N ASP A 32 -25.57 -14.06 -3.89
CA ASP A 32 -26.04 -12.70 -3.65
C ASP A 32 -25.31 -11.64 -4.51
N ALA A 33 -24.50 -12.04 -5.49
CA ALA A 33 -23.68 -11.12 -6.28
C ALA A 33 -24.48 -10.27 -7.27
N ASP A 34 -25.68 -10.72 -7.65
CA ASP A 34 -26.59 -9.98 -8.54
C ASP A 34 -27.36 -8.86 -7.80
N LEU A 35 -27.24 -8.79 -6.47
CA LEU A 35 -27.86 -7.71 -5.69
C LEU A 35 -27.23 -6.35 -6.03
N ALA A 36 -28.05 -5.30 -5.92
CA ALA A 36 -27.57 -3.93 -6.13
C ALA A 36 -26.36 -3.63 -5.24
N GLY A 37 -25.22 -3.31 -5.85
CA GLY A 37 -23.98 -3.02 -5.13
C GLY A 37 -24.03 -1.75 -4.28
N VAL A 38 -25.04 -0.90 -4.50
CA VAL A 38 -25.31 0.31 -3.72
C VAL A 38 -25.70 -0.11 -2.30
N GLY A 39 -24.86 0.24 -1.32
CA GLY A 39 -25.02 -0.14 0.09
C GLY A 39 -24.19 -1.35 0.52
N THR A 40 -24.20 -2.45 -0.24
CA THR A 40 -23.46 -3.68 0.11
C THR A 40 -21.95 -3.57 -0.14
N LEU A 41 -21.53 -3.04 -1.29
CA LEU A 41 -20.10 -2.91 -1.61
C LEU A 41 -19.37 -1.91 -0.69
N PRO A 42 -19.92 -0.72 -0.38
CA PRO A 42 -19.32 0.19 0.60
C PRO A 42 -19.13 -0.45 1.98
N LEU A 43 -20.09 -1.27 2.44
CA LEU A 43 -19.99 -1.98 3.71
C LEU A 43 -18.78 -2.94 3.74
N LEU A 44 -18.58 -3.73 2.68
CA LEU A 44 -17.43 -4.62 2.54
C LEU A 44 -16.11 -3.84 2.48
N ALA A 45 -16.10 -2.70 1.80
CA ALA A 45 -14.93 -1.83 1.68
C ALA A 45 -14.54 -1.13 3.01
N THR A 46 -15.38 -1.16 4.05
CA THR A 46 -15.02 -0.63 5.38
C THR A 46 -13.99 -1.48 6.12
N GLY A 47 -13.90 -2.78 5.82
CA GLY A 47 -13.04 -3.73 6.54
C GLY A 47 -11.56 -3.33 6.52
N PRO A 48 -10.96 -3.07 5.34
CA PRO A 48 -9.58 -2.59 5.22
C PRO A 48 -9.30 -1.30 6.01
N TRP A 49 -10.25 -0.35 6.01
CA TRP A 49 -10.13 0.87 6.82
C TRP A 49 -10.13 0.57 8.32
N LYS A 50 -11.05 -0.27 8.80
CA LYS A 50 -11.11 -0.69 10.22
C LYS A 50 -9.78 -1.31 10.66
N ARG A 51 -9.20 -2.17 9.83
CA ARG A 51 -7.88 -2.79 10.08
C ARG A 51 -6.75 -1.77 10.12
N LEU A 52 -6.69 -0.83 9.18
CA LEU A 52 -5.70 0.25 9.18
C LEU A 52 -5.78 1.09 10.45
N ARG A 53 -7.00 1.55 10.80
CA ARG A 53 -7.24 2.37 11.99
C ARG A 53 -6.89 1.62 13.27
N SER A 54 -7.22 0.33 13.36
CA SER A 54 -6.86 -0.51 14.51
C SER A 54 -5.34 -0.65 14.64
N ALA A 55 -4.65 -0.94 13.54
CA ALA A 55 -3.19 -1.09 13.57
C ALA A 55 -2.49 0.20 14.01
N ILE A 56 -2.91 1.36 13.51
CA ILE A 56 -2.32 2.65 13.92
C ILE A 56 -2.58 2.95 15.39
N ARG A 57 -3.76 2.61 15.94
CA ARG A 57 -4.06 2.78 17.37
C ARG A 57 -3.22 1.88 18.27
N GLN A 58 -2.73 0.76 17.75
CA GLN A 58 -1.90 -0.19 18.48
C GLN A 58 -0.41 0.09 18.33
N LEU A 59 -0.02 1.10 17.54
CA LEU A 59 1.38 1.48 17.41
C LEU A 59 1.91 2.06 18.72
N PRO A 60 3.16 1.75 19.08
CA PRO A 60 3.86 2.50 20.13
C PRO A 60 4.13 3.94 19.65
N ASP A 61 4.42 4.83 20.60
CA ASP A 61 4.79 6.23 20.31
C ASP A 61 5.95 6.33 19.30
N HIS A 62 6.86 5.37 19.36
CA HIS A 62 7.98 5.23 18.44
C HIS A 62 7.88 3.91 17.65
N ALA A 63 7.03 3.89 16.63
CA ALA A 63 6.87 2.76 15.71
C ALA A 63 8.19 2.37 15.03
N THR A 64 8.53 1.09 14.96
CA THR A 64 9.66 0.55 14.22
C THR A 64 9.45 0.58 12.70
N ASP A 65 10.51 0.42 11.91
CA ASP A 65 10.39 0.41 10.43
C ASP A 65 9.48 -0.73 9.92
N PRO A 66 9.51 -1.97 10.47
CA PRO A 66 8.56 -3.02 10.10
C PRO A 66 7.10 -2.67 10.44
N GLU A 67 6.86 -1.97 11.54
CA GLU A 67 5.51 -1.51 11.91
C GLU A 67 5.01 -0.45 10.92
N LEU A 68 5.84 0.53 10.55
CA LEU A 68 5.49 1.51 9.52
C LEU A 68 5.28 0.86 8.15
N HIS A 69 6.06 -0.17 7.80
CA HIS A 69 5.83 -0.96 6.60
C HIS A 69 4.48 -1.68 6.63
N ARG A 70 4.09 -2.25 7.77
CA ARG A 70 2.75 -2.83 7.96
C ARG A 70 1.65 -1.79 7.76
N ILE A 71 1.81 -0.58 8.29
CA ILE A 71 0.85 0.51 8.06
C ILE A 71 0.75 0.86 6.58
N ARG A 72 1.88 0.91 5.84
CA ARG A 72 1.88 1.15 4.38
C ARG A 72 1.03 0.11 3.64
N ILE A 73 1.20 -1.18 3.97
CA ILE A 73 0.42 -2.27 3.36
C ILE A 73 -1.08 -2.07 3.63
N LEU A 74 -1.44 -1.75 4.88
CA LEU A 74 -2.84 -1.53 5.27
C LEU A 74 -3.42 -0.26 4.60
N ALA A 75 -2.64 0.80 4.46
CA ALA A 75 -3.03 2.01 3.74
C ALA A 75 -3.30 1.73 2.26
N LYS A 76 -2.43 0.93 1.61
CA LYS A 76 -2.62 0.46 0.23
C LYS A 76 -3.92 -0.34 0.08
N ARG A 77 -4.20 -1.26 1.02
CA ARG A 77 -5.45 -2.04 1.02
C ARG A 77 -6.69 -1.16 1.21
N ALA A 78 -6.65 -0.20 2.12
CA ALA A 78 -7.73 0.74 2.35
C ALA A 78 -7.99 1.64 1.13
N ARG A 79 -6.91 2.09 0.46
CA ARG A 79 -7.01 2.84 -0.80
C ARG A 79 -7.69 2.00 -1.88
N TYR A 80 -7.21 0.78 -2.14
CA TYR A 80 -7.77 -0.08 -3.19
C TYR A 80 -9.23 -0.45 -2.95
N ALA A 81 -9.62 -0.68 -1.69
CA ALA A 81 -11.02 -0.91 -1.36
C ALA A 81 -11.89 0.31 -1.69
N ALA A 82 -11.42 1.52 -1.38
CA ALA A 82 -12.13 2.75 -1.71
C ALA A 82 -12.16 3.05 -3.22
N GLU A 83 -11.06 2.78 -3.95
CA GLU A 83 -11.01 2.90 -5.42
C GLU A 83 -12.00 1.95 -6.08
N ALA A 84 -12.08 0.69 -5.62
CA ALA A 84 -12.98 -0.32 -6.16
C ALA A 84 -14.46 0.06 -6.02
N VAL A 85 -14.84 0.75 -4.93
CA VAL A 85 -16.24 1.15 -4.69
C VAL A 85 -16.53 2.59 -5.09
N ALA A 86 -15.54 3.37 -5.51
CA ALA A 86 -15.76 4.77 -5.92
C ALA A 86 -16.86 4.95 -6.99
N PRO A 87 -17.03 4.06 -7.98
CA PRO A 87 -18.12 4.18 -8.96
C PRO A 87 -19.53 4.13 -8.34
N VAL A 88 -19.72 3.42 -7.23
CA VAL A 88 -21.02 3.25 -6.56
C VAL A 88 -21.17 4.11 -5.29
N ALA A 89 -20.06 4.45 -4.64
CA ALA A 89 -20.02 5.23 -3.39
C ALA A 89 -19.73 6.73 -3.63
N GLY A 90 -19.44 7.12 -4.86
CA GLY A 90 -19.32 8.51 -5.30
C GLY A 90 -18.05 9.23 -4.85
N ALA A 91 -18.09 10.56 -4.94
CA ALA A 91 -16.93 11.44 -4.77
C ALA A 91 -16.27 11.34 -3.39
N ALA A 92 -17.02 11.00 -2.34
CA ALA A 92 -16.48 10.83 -0.99
C ALA A 92 -15.50 9.64 -0.89
N ALA A 93 -15.80 8.52 -1.56
CA ALA A 93 -14.89 7.37 -1.63
C ALA A 93 -13.63 7.69 -2.46
N ALA A 94 -13.78 8.40 -3.57
CA ALA A 94 -12.64 8.87 -4.38
C ALA A 94 -11.73 9.83 -3.59
N ALA A 95 -12.32 10.75 -2.81
CA ALA A 95 -11.58 11.67 -1.95
C ALA A 95 -10.81 10.92 -0.85
N PHE A 96 -11.43 9.90 -0.24
CA PHE A 96 -10.76 9.02 0.71
C PHE A 96 -9.60 8.26 0.07
N ALA A 97 -9.80 7.66 -1.11
CA ALA A 97 -8.74 6.97 -1.84
C ALA A 97 -7.53 7.88 -2.10
N LYS A 98 -7.78 9.12 -2.52
CA LYS A 98 -6.74 10.14 -2.72
C LYS A 98 -6.00 10.48 -1.43
N ALA A 99 -6.70 10.59 -0.29
CA ALA A 99 -6.07 10.82 1.00
C ALA A 99 -5.24 9.60 1.47
N ALA A 100 -5.74 8.38 1.25
CA ALA A 100 -5.02 7.15 1.56
C ALA A 100 -3.77 6.97 0.68
N ALA A 101 -3.83 7.42 -0.58
CA ALA A 101 -2.67 7.48 -1.47
C ALA A 101 -1.56 8.36 -0.89
N ARG A 102 -1.89 9.53 -0.33
CA ARG A 102 -0.89 10.41 0.30
C ARG A 102 -0.19 9.75 1.48
N LEU A 103 -0.93 9.02 2.32
CA LEU A 103 -0.34 8.25 3.42
C LEU A 103 0.56 7.13 2.89
N GLN A 104 0.10 6.42 1.86
CA GLN A 104 0.89 5.38 1.19
C GLN A 104 2.19 5.96 0.59
N THR A 105 2.16 7.15 0.00
CA THR A 105 3.34 7.82 -0.57
C THR A 105 4.39 8.09 0.50
N VAL A 106 4.01 8.76 1.60
CA VAL A 106 4.97 9.11 2.67
C VAL A 106 5.55 7.86 3.33
N LEU A 107 4.73 6.85 3.64
CA LEU A 107 5.24 5.59 4.17
C LEU A 107 6.02 4.78 3.12
N GLY A 108 5.79 5.07 1.84
CA GLY A 108 6.54 4.55 0.70
C GLY A 108 7.97 5.08 0.71
N GLU A 109 8.11 6.40 0.71
CA GLU A 109 9.40 7.10 0.81
C GLU A 109 10.24 6.58 2.00
N HIS A 110 9.61 6.40 3.16
CA HIS A 110 10.29 5.84 4.33
C HIS A 110 10.82 4.42 4.07
N GLN A 111 9.98 3.51 3.54
CA GLN A 111 10.42 2.12 3.31
C GLN A 111 11.42 2.00 2.16
N ASP A 112 11.29 2.82 1.12
CA ASP A 112 12.24 2.86 0.01
C ASP A 112 13.62 3.28 0.55
N SER A 113 13.67 4.29 1.42
CA SER A 113 14.89 4.74 2.11
C SER A 113 15.51 3.64 2.97
N VAL A 114 14.71 2.99 3.84
CA VAL A 114 15.18 1.89 4.70
C VAL A 114 15.72 0.72 3.86
N THR A 115 15.06 0.41 2.74
CA THR A 115 15.49 -0.65 1.82
C THR A 115 16.79 -0.28 1.10
N ALA A 116 16.92 0.96 0.64
CA ALA A 116 18.12 1.47 0.01
C ALA A 116 19.33 1.40 0.97
N GLN A 117 19.15 1.82 2.23
CA GLN A 117 20.19 1.69 3.24
C GLN A 117 20.62 0.23 3.47
N ALA A 118 19.66 -0.70 3.60
CA ALA A 118 19.95 -2.12 3.78
C ALA A 118 20.69 -2.69 2.57
N TRP A 119 20.29 -2.33 1.35
CA TRP A 119 20.94 -2.73 0.12
C TRP A 119 22.38 -2.21 0.03
N LEU A 120 22.60 -0.93 0.35
CA LEU A 120 23.94 -0.31 0.37
C LEU A 120 24.85 -0.94 1.42
N ARG A 121 24.34 -1.26 2.62
CA ARG A 121 25.11 -1.97 3.66
C ARG A 121 25.46 -3.40 3.25
N GLY A 122 24.62 -4.05 2.44
CA GLY A 122 24.87 -5.37 1.89
C GLY A 122 25.87 -5.38 0.72
N ALA A 123 26.21 -4.22 0.15
CA ALA A 123 27.14 -4.12 -0.95
C ALA A 123 28.58 -4.40 -0.49
N LYS A 124 29.22 -5.43 -1.05
CA LYS A 124 30.63 -5.77 -0.78
C LYS A 124 31.56 -4.85 -1.58
N VAL A 125 31.71 -3.59 -1.15
CA VAL A 125 32.53 -2.56 -1.81
C VAL A 125 33.61 -2.00 -0.87
N SER A 126 34.68 -1.43 -1.43
CA SER A 126 35.82 -0.87 -0.69
C SER A 126 36.34 0.44 -1.30
N GLY A 127 37.20 1.14 -0.56
CA GLY A 127 37.83 2.40 -0.98
C GLY A 127 36.80 3.48 -1.30
N ARG A 128 36.99 4.19 -2.41
CA ARG A 128 36.08 5.28 -2.86
C ARG A 128 34.61 4.85 -2.99
N ARG A 129 34.34 3.60 -3.35
CA ARG A 129 32.96 3.09 -3.45
C ARG A 129 32.29 2.90 -2.09
N ALA A 130 33.05 2.48 -1.08
CA ALA A 130 32.55 2.40 0.29
C ALA A 130 32.26 3.79 0.87
N PHE A 131 33.11 4.77 0.57
CA PHE A 131 32.87 6.17 0.94
C PHE A 131 31.56 6.70 0.33
N ALA A 132 31.37 6.57 -0.99
CA ALA A 132 30.14 6.99 -1.65
C ALA A 132 28.89 6.25 -1.15
N ALA A 133 28.99 4.95 -0.86
CA ALA A 133 27.89 4.20 -0.23
C ALA A 133 27.53 4.76 1.16
N GLY A 134 28.54 5.19 1.94
CA GLY A 134 28.34 5.87 3.21
C GLY A 134 27.60 7.20 3.07
N GLU A 135 27.96 8.02 2.08
CA GLU A 135 27.26 9.29 1.79
C GLU A 135 25.79 9.04 1.41
N LEU A 136 25.52 8.06 0.55
CA LEU A 136 24.17 7.69 0.17
C LEU A 136 23.37 7.17 1.37
N ILE A 137 23.95 6.33 2.23
CA ILE A 137 23.29 5.86 3.46
C ILE A 137 22.91 7.05 4.36
N ALA A 138 23.78 8.06 4.48
CA ALA A 138 23.48 9.25 5.27
C ALA A 138 22.31 10.05 4.68
N MET A 139 22.25 10.22 3.36
CA MET A 139 21.12 10.88 2.69
C MET A 139 19.80 10.13 2.90
N GLU A 140 19.82 8.80 2.75
CA GLU A 140 18.64 7.96 2.97
C GLU A 140 18.19 7.93 4.44
N HIS A 141 19.11 8.12 5.40
CA HIS A 141 18.74 8.30 6.81
C HIS A 141 17.92 9.57 7.03
N VAL A 142 18.34 10.69 6.43
CA VAL A 142 17.60 11.95 6.49
C VAL A 142 16.24 11.81 5.82
N ALA A 143 16.17 11.21 4.63
CA ALA A 143 14.91 10.98 3.92
C ALA A 143 13.94 10.09 4.73
N ALA A 144 14.43 9.01 5.34
CA ALA A 144 13.64 8.14 6.20
C ALA A 144 13.09 8.86 7.43
N ALA A 145 13.91 9.72 8.07
CA ALA A 145 13.52 10.52 9.23
C ALA A 145 12.45 11.57 8.88
N ASP A 146 12.61 12.25 7.74
CA ASP A 146 11.63 13.23 7.25
C ASP A 146 10.27 12.59 6.97
N ALA A 147 10.26 11.46 6.26
CA ALA A 147 9.03 10.72 5.98
C ALA A 147 8.37 10.23 7.27
N ARG A 148 9.18 9.75 8.23
CA ARG A 148 8.74 9.33 9.57
C ARG A 148 8.15 10.49 10.39
N ALA A 149 8.67 11.71 10.26
CA ALA A 149 8.08 12.88 10.91
C ALA A 149 6.77 13.34 10.24
N LYS A 150 6.62 13.14 8.92
CA LYS A 150 5.47 13.60 8.13
C LYS A 150 4.24 12.71 8.27
N TRP A 151 4.40 11.38 8.40
CA TRP A 151 3.28 10.44 8.31
C TRP A 151 2.15 10.68 9.34
N PRO A 152 2.37 11.10 10.61
CA PRO A 152 1.29 11.29 11.56
C PRO A 152 0.32 12.40 11.13
N LYS A 153 0.86 13.50 10.57
CA LYS A 153 0.04 14.59 10.01
C LYS A 153 -0.79 14.12 8.83
N VAL A 154 -0.21 13.31 7.95
CA VAL A 154 -0.92 12.74 6.79
C VAL A 154 -2.00 11.76 7.24
N TRP A 155 -1.73 10.94 8.24
CA TRP A 155 -2.72 10.07 8.88
C TRP A 155 -3.89 10.87 9.46
N ASN A 156 -3.62 11.94 10.21
CA ASN A 156 -4.69 12.78 10.78
C ASN A 156 -5.59 13.40 9.72
N ASN A 157 -5.03 13.75 8.56
CA ASN A 157 -5.81 14.23 7.42
C ASN A 157 -6.70 13.14 6.82
N LEU A 158 -6.18 11.91 6.65
CA LEU A 158 -6.96 10.75 6.22
C LEU A 158 -8.06 10.37 7.24
N ASN A 159 -7.77 10.50 8.53
CA ASN A 159 -8.64 10.11 9.63
C ASN A 159 -9.72 11.17 9.98
N ARG A 160 -9.96 12.16 9.12
CA ARG A 160 -11.07 13.11 9.30
C ARG A 160 -12.42 12.43 9.07
N LYS A 161 -13.43 12.80 9.88
CA LYS A 161 -14.80 12.26 9.76
C LYS A 161 -15.41 12.53 8.38
N SER A 162 -15.12 13.69 7.78
CA SER A 162 -15.63 14.07 6.46
C SER A 162 -15.20 13.14 5.33
N LEU A 163 -14.05 12.46 5.44
CA LEU A 163 -13.58 11.50 4.44
C LEU A 163 -14.20 10.10 4.60
N ARG A 164 -15.09 9.91 5.58
CA ARG A 164 -15.72 8.61 5.87
C ARG A 164 -17.22 8.60 5.65
N SER A 165 -17.80 9.67 5.11
CA SER A 165 -19.25 9.75 4.87
C SER A 165 -19.77 8.70 3.88
N TRP A 166 -18.90 8.10 3.07
CA TRP A 166 -19.24 7.00 2.16
C TRP A 166 -19.26 5.62 2.84
N MET A 167 -18.76 5.52 4.07
CA MET A 167 -18.79 4.29 4.86
C MET A 167 -20.06 4.27 5.70
N PRO A 168 -20.88 3.20 5.64
CA PRO A 168 -22.00 3.01 6.55
C PRO A 168 -21.55 2.78 8.01
#